data_AF-A0A644UAR4-F1
#
_entry.id   AF-A0A644UAR4-F1
#
_cell.length_a   1.000
_cell.length_b   1.000
_cell.length_c   1.000
_cell.angle_alpha   90.00
_cell.angle_beta   90.00
_cell.angle_gamma   90.00
#
_symmetry.space_group_name_H-M   'P 1'
#
loop_
_entity.id
_entity.type
_entity.pdbx_description
1 polymer ?
#
loop_
_entity_poly.entity_id
_entity_poly.type
_entity_poly.pdbx_seq_one_letter_code
_entity_poly.pdbx_strand_id
1 'polypeptide(L)' 'MKPDINHQTLVEDLVREYPFASRFLSDRGLQCIICGEPVWGTLEELALDNNFTEQQISQLITDLKQAVSH' A
#
# COMPACT_ATOMS: atom_id res chain seq x y z
N MET A 1 -5.25 2.74 17.50
CA MET A 1 -3.82 2.39 17.53
C MET A 1 -3.42 2.29 16.07
N LYS A 2 -2.39 3.00 15.61
CA LYS A 2 -2.03 3.01 14.19
C LYS A 2 -1.59 1.60 13.77
N PRO A 3 -2.07 1.03 12.65
CA PRO A 3 -1.60 -0.26 12.17
C PRO A 3 -0.11 -0.16 11.84
N ASP A 4 0.66 -1.20 12.18
CA ASP A 4 2.05 -1.25 11.77
C ASP A 4 2.11 -1.57 10.27
N ILE A 5 2.74 -0.68 9.50
CA ILE A 5 2.83 -0.78 8.05
C ILE A 5 4.00 -1.71 7.70
N ASN A 6 3.66 -2.87 7.15
CA ASN A 6 4.56 -3.95 6.74
C ASN A 6 4.03 -4.63 5.47
N HIS A 7 4.78 -5.61 4.98
CA HIS A 7 4.45 -6.46 3.82
C HIS A 7 3.05 -7.07 3.93
N GLN A 8 2.70 -7.54 5.14
CA GLN A 8 1.45 -8.22 5.46
C GLN A 8 0.30 -7.25 5.80
N THR A 9 0.54 -5.94 5.77
CA THR A 9 -0.53 -4.97 6.01
C THR A 9 -1.53 -5.06 4.88
N LEU A 10 -2.80 -5.22 5.24
CA LEU A 10 -3.89 -5.22 4.27
C LEU A 10 -4.01 -3.83 3.66
N VAL A 11 -4.05 -3.78 2.32
CA VAL A 11 -4.22 -2.52 1.58
C VAL A 11 -5.52 -1.85 1.98
N GLU A 12 -6.58 -2.63 2.21
CA GLU A 12 -7.87 -2.09 2.65
C GLU A 12 -7.77 -1.39 4.01
N ASP A 13 -7.14 -2.03 5.00
CA ASP A 13 -6.98 -1.46 6.35
C ASP A 13 -6.10 -0.21 6.32
N LEU A 14 -5.03 -0.25 5.51
CA LEU A 14 -4.17 0.89 5.24
C LEU A 14 -4.93 2.05 4.60
N VAL A 15 -5.71 1.81 3.54
CA VAL A 15 -6.47 2.86 2.84
C VAL A 15 -7.61 3.39 3.71
N ARG A 16 -8.16 2.55 4.59
CA ARG A 16 -9.21 2.92 5.55
C ARG A 16 -8.70 3.85 6.65
N GLU A 17 -7.54 3.53 7.24
CA GLU A 17 -6.87 4.38 8.23
C GLU A 17 -6.21 5.61 7.58
N TYR A 18 -5.66 5.42 6.37
CA TYR A 18 -4.89 6.40 5.61
C TYR A 18 -5.43 6.53 4.18
N PRO A 19 -6.50 7.32 3.96
CA PRO A 19 -7.07 7.50 2.64
C PRO A 19 -6.07 8.07 1.62
N PHE A 20 -5.03 8.79 2.08
CA PHE A 20 -3.96 9.29 1.20
C PHE A 20 -3.07 8.17 0.62
N ALA A 21 -2.96 7.03 1.31
CA ALA A 21 -2.14 5.90 0.86
C ALA A 21 -2.63 5.39 -0.50
N SER A 22 -3.94 5.40 -0.75
CA SER A 22 -4.52 5.04 -2.05
C SER A 22 -3.95 5.89 -3.18
N ARG A 23 -3.82 7.21 -2.97
CA ARG A 23 -3.30 8.14 -3.97
C ARG A 23 -1.80 8.00 -4.15
N PHE A 24 -1.08 7.81 -3.05
CA PHE A 24 0.36 7.60 -3.03
C PHE A 24 0.76 6.30 -3.77
N LEU A 25 -0.01 5.23 -3.58
CA LEU A 25 0.15 3.97 -4.29
C LEU A 25 -0.20 4.15 -5.78
N SER A 26 -1.32 4.81 -6.08
CA SER A 26 -1.75 5.09 -7.46
C SER A 26 -0.72 5.91 -8.24
N ASP A 27 -0.09 6.90 -7.61
CA ASP A 27 0.97 7.74 -8.22
C ASP A 27 2.19 6.91 -8.66
N ARG A 28 2.44 5.79 -7.96
CA ARG A 28 3.52 4.83 -8.27
C ARG A 28 3.10 3.74 -9.25
N GLY A 29 1.89 3.81 -9.79
CA GLY A 29 1.33 2.79 -10.67
C GLY A 29 0.73 1.58 -9.93
N LEU A 30 0.62 1.64 -8.61
CA LEU A 30 0.00 0.62 -7.78
C LEU A 30 -1.49 0.94 -7.63
N GLN A 31 -2.31 0.38 -8.54
CA GLN A 31 -3.75 0.59 -8.49
C GLN A 31 -4.40 -0.23 -7.37
N CYS A 32 -4.61 0.42 -6.23
CA CYS A 32 -5.31 -0.17 -5.08
C CYS A 32 -6.83 -0.17 -5.21
N ILE A 33 -7.36 0.48 -6.25
CA ILE A 33 -8.80 0.52 -6.53
C ILE A 33 -9.00 -0.06 -7.93
N ILE A 34 -9.66 -1.23 -7.99
CA ILE A 34 -9.99 -1.92 -9.24
C ILE A 34 -11.50 -1.96 -9.32
N CYS A 35 -12.07 -1.48 -10.44
CA CYS A 35 -13.52 -1.40 -10.65
C CYS A 35 -14.31 -0.68 -9.53
N GLY A 36 -13.67 0.21 -8.76
CA GLY A 36 -14.32 0.97 -7.68
C GLY A 36 -14.25 0.32 -6.30
N GLU A 37 -13.60 -0.85 -6.18
CA GLU A 37 -13.42 -1.56 -4.91
C GLU A 37 -11.92 -1.61 -4.52
N PRO A 38 -11.60 -1.49 -3.21
CA PRO A 38 -10.23 -1.65 -2.74
C PRO A 38 -9.78 -3.10 -2.98
N VAL A 39 -8.52 -3.27 -3.38
CA VAL A 39 -7.99 -4.62 -3.58
C VAL A 39 -7.94 -5.38 -2.26
N TRP A 40 -8.53 -6.58 -2.25
CA TRP A 40 -8.35 -7.54 -1.18
C TRP A 40 -7.02 -8.25 -1.32
N GLY A 41 -6.10 -7.93 -0.40
CA GLY A 41 -4.78 -8.51 -0.34
C GLY A 41 -3.85 -7.71 0.56
N THR A 42 -2.67 -8.26 0.76
CA THR A 42 -1.58 -7.57 1.45
C THR A 42 -0.85 -6.60 0.51
N LEU A 43 -0.14 -5.63 1.09
CA LEU A 43 0.71 -4.68 0.36
C LEU A 43 1.73 -5.40 -0.53
N GLU A 44 2.29 -6.50 -0.02
CA GLU A 44 3.21 -7.36 -0.75
C GLU A 44 2.54 -8.04 -1.95
N GLU A 45 1.41 -8.71 -1.75
CA GLU A 45 0.70 -9.40 -2.84
C GLU A 45 0.29 -8.44 -3.95
N LEU A 46 -0.28 -7.28 -3.58
CA LEU A 46 -0.69 -6.27 -4.55
C LEU A 46 0.51 -5.78 -5.38
N ALA A 47 1.65 -5.56 -4.72
CA ALA A 47 2.85 -5.09 -5.38
C ALA A 47 3.47 -6.17 -6.27
N LEU A 48 3.53 -7.43 -5.81
CA LEU A 48 3.99 -8.56 -6.62
C LEU A 48 3.13 -8.76 -7.88
N ASP A 49 1.80 -8.64 -7.76
CA ASP A 49 0.87 -8.70 -8.89
C ASP A 49 1.13 -7.58 -9.92
N ASN A 50 1.50 -6.39 -9.42
CA ASN A 50 1.94 -5.26 -10.23
C ASN A 50 3.42 -5.34 -10.68
N ASN A 51 4.05 -6.52 -10.61
CA ASN A 51 5.44 -6.76 -11.02
C ASN A 51 6.49 -5.98 -10.21
N PHE A 52 6.17 -5.60 -8.97
CA PHE A 52 7.16 -5.04 -8.07
C PHE A 52 8.06 -6.15 -7.51
N THR A 53 9.29 -5.77 -7.19
CA THR A 53 10.25 -6.64 -6.52
C THR A 53 10.25 -6.38 -5.02
N GLU A 54 10.67 -7.36 -4.21
CA GLU A 54 10.74 -7.23 -2.74
C GLU A 54 11.50 -5.97 -2.28
N GLN A 55 12.53 -5.55 -3.02
CA GLN A 55 13.25 -4.31 -2.75
C GLN A 55 12.38 -3.05 -2.94
N GLN A 56 11.60 -3.01 -4.02
CA GLN A 56 10.67 -1.90 -4.27
C GLN A 56 9.53 -1.89 -3.26
N ILE A 57 9.03 -3.06 -2.87
CA ILE A 57 8.02 -3.20 -1.81
C ILE A 57 8.54 -2.65 -0.48
N SER A 58 9.76 -3.03 -0.10
CA SER A 58 10.41 -2.54 1.12
C SER A 58 10.62 -1.03 1.10
N GLN A 59 11.04 -0.48 -0.04
CA GLN A 59 11.12 0.97 -0.24
C GLN A 59 9.75 1.63 -0.12
N LEU A 60 8.72 1.05 -0.72
CA LEU A 60 7.37 1.59 -0.70
C LEU A 60 6.78 1.62 0.71
N ILE A 61 6.98 0.56 1.49
CA ILE A 61 6.60 0.49 2.91
C ILE A 61 7.34 1.56 3.71
N THR A 62 8.65 1.72 3.48
CA THR A 62 9.47 2.71 4.19
C THR A 62 8.98 4.13 3.91
N ASP A 63 8.75 4.44 2.63
CA ASP A 63 8.30 5.75 2.18
C ASP A 63 6.88 6.06 2.67
N LEU A 64 6.00 5.06 2.65
CA LEU A 64 4.65 5.15 3.21
C LEU A 64 4.69 5.39 4.73
N LYS A 65 5.56 4.67 5.46
CA LYS A 65 5.76 4.84 6.90
C LYS A 65 6.28 6.23 7.24
N GLN A 66 7.16 6.79 6.42
CA GLN A 66 7.61 8.18 6.53
C GLN A 66 6.46 9.16 6.27
N ALA A 67 5.64 8.92 5.25
CA ALA A 67 4.52 9.79 4.88
C ALA A 67 3.40 9.83 5.94
N VAL A 68 3.08 8.71 6.61
CA VAL A 68 2.05 8.67 7.69
C VAL A 68 2.53 9.25 9.02
N SER A 69 3.85 9.40 9.19
CA SER A 69 4.49 9.96 10.38
C SER A 69 4.62 11.49 10.33
N HIS A 70 4.28 12.10 9.21
CA HIS A 70 4.21 13.55 9.01
C HIS A 70 2.77 14.06 9.10
#